data_AF-A0A8J8BHM0-F1
#
_entry.id   AF-A0A8J8BHM0-F1
#
_cell.length_a   1.000
_cell.length_b   1.000
_cell.length_c   1.000
_cell.angle_alpha   90.00
_cell.angle_beta   90.00
_cell.angle_gamma   90.00
#
_symmetry.space_group_name_H-M   'P 1'
#
loop_
_entity.id
_entity.type
_entity.pdbx_description
1 polymer ?
#
loop_
_entity_poly.entity_id
_entity_poly.type
_entity_poly.pdbx_seq_one_letter_code
_entity_poly.pdbx_strand_id
1 'polypeptide(L)'
;MRVPTSMIEAKCSPYMKRGKPVHRSDLMGSTDREIIGRFGAEYRGIVQYYLLASDVFRLDRLHWVMETSMLKTLAGKHRSTVSAMSRRYRARIDTPYGPYKCFQATTTRPGRKPLVARFGGVPLRHNRKALIVDKSALAPPVRRKELVSRLLAGRCELCNGHDEITVHHVAKLADLSGRRQPHPHWVTVMLRKRRKTLVVCRDCHHLIHHGG
;
A
#
# COMPACT_ATOMS: atom_id res chain seq x y z
N MET A 1 -30.39 -10.94 4.71
CA MET A 1 -29.03 -11.38 4.31
C MET A 1 -28.15 -11.43 5.55
N ARG A 2 -27.27 -12.43 5.68
CA ARG A 2 -26.28 -12.53 6.77
C ARG A 2 -24.86 -12.63 6.20
N VAL A 3 -23.86 -12.22 6.97
CA VAL A 3 -22.44 -12.33 6.62
C VAL A 3 -21.95 -13.77 6.93
N PRO A 4 -21.52 -14.56 5.93
CA PRO A 4 -21.02 -15.91 6.20
C PRO A 4 -19.69 -15.89 6.96
N THR A 5 -19.53 -16.75 7.97
CA THR A 5 -18.26 -16.87 8.73
C THR A 5 -17.11 -17.30 7.82
N SER A 6 -17.36 -18.28 6.94
CA SER A 6 -16.39 -18.78 5.96
C SER A 6 -15.87 -17.67 5.03
N MET A 7 -16.71 -16.69 4.70
CA MET A 7 -16.29 -15.54 3.90
C MET A 7 -15.35 -14.62 4.68
N ILE A 8 -15.64 -14.35 5.97
CA ILE A 8 -14.75 -13.56 6.83
C ILE A 8 -13.38 -14.24 6.93
N GLU A 9 -13.35 -15.56 7.12
CA GLU A 9 -12.11 -16.33 7.20
C GLU A 9 -11.33 -16.30 5.88
N ALA A 10 -12.01 -16.55 4.76
CA ALA A 10 -11.42 -16.48 3.43
C ALA A 10 -10.84 -15.09 3.11
N LYS A 11 -11.52 -14.01 3.50
CA LYS A 11 -11.03 -12.64 3.31
C LYS A 11 -9.94 -12.24 4.31
N CYS A 12 -9.90 -12.83 5.50
CA CYS A 12 -8.80 -12.63 6.46
C CYS A 12 -7.51 -13.37 6.04
N SER A 13 -7.63 -14.54 5.44
CA SER A 13 -6.51 -15.44 5.11
C SER A 13 -5.30 -14.75 4.42
N PRO A 14 -5.48 -13.89 3.40
CA PRO A 14 -4.36 -13.23 2.72
C PRO A 14 -3.55 -12.25 3.57
N TYR A 15 -4.05 -11.90 4.76
CA TYR A 15 -3.42 -10.95 5.69
C TYR A 15 -2.90 -11.65 6.96
N MET A 16 -3.03 -12.98 7.04
CA MET A 16 -2.71 -13.77 8.22
C MET A 16 -1.67 -14.84 7.91
N LYS A 17 -0.85 -15.18 8.91
CA LYS A 17 0.03 -16.34 8.91
C LYS A 17 0.06 -16.93 10.31
N ARG A 18 -0.15 -18.24 10.44
CA ARG A 18 -0.20 -18.95 11.73
C ARG A 18 -1.16 -18.26 12.73
N GLY A 19 -2.37 -17.94 12.28
CA GLY A 19 -3.41 -17.31 13.12
C GLY A 19 -3.18 -15.85 13.51
N LYS A 20 -2.07 -15.20 13.09
CA LYS A 20 -1.75 -13.81 13.43
C LYS A 20 -1.74 -12.93 12.17
N PRO A 21 -2.23 -11.68 12.24
CA PRO A 21 -2.06 -10.74 11.13
C PRO A 21 -0.59 -10.48 10.86
N VAL A 22 -0.18 -10.47 9.60
CA VAL A 22 1.21 -10.25 9.16
C VAL A 22 1.32 -9.11 8.16
N HIS A 23 2.53 -8.58 8.00
CA HIS A 23 2.81 -7.58 6.97
C HIS A 23 2.75 -8.20 5.57
N ARG A 24 2.42 -7.36 4.58
CA ARG A 24 2.40 -7.70 3.15
C ARG A 24 3.70 -7.25 2.50
N SER A 25 4.66 -8.16 2.40
CA SER A 25 6.00 -7.88 1.87
C SER A 25 5.97 -7.38 0.41
N ASP A 26 5.00 -7.85 -0.38
CA ASP A 26 4.74 -7.42 -1.76
C ASP A 26 4.41 -5.93 -1.88
N LEU A 27 3.83 -5.33 -0.83
CA LEU A 27 3.43 -3.92 -0.81
C LEU A 27 4.48 -2.99 -0.18
N MET A 28 5.54 -3.53 0.43
CA MET A 28 6.56 -2.71 1.11
C MET A 28 7.33 -1.80 0.13
N GLY A 29 7.42 -2.21 -1.14
CA GLY A 29 8.00 -1.40 -2.20
C GLY A 29 7.15 -0.17 -2.53
N SER A 30 5.82 -0.24 -2.40
CA SER A 30 4.89 0.79 -2.87
C SER A 30 4.84 2.03 -1.96
N THR A 31 4.28 3.13 -2.46
CA THR A 31 4.11 4.37 -1.68
C THR A 31 3.10 4.19 -0.54
N ASP A 32 3.17 5.00 0.53
CA ASP A 32 2.28 4.84 1.69
C ASP A 32 0.80 5.02 1.30
N ARG A 33 0.53 5.97 0.39
CA ARG A 33 -0.79 6.19 -0.20
C ARG A 33 -1.28 4.96 -0.97
N GLU A 34 -0.42 4.28 -1.71
CA GLU A 34 -0.80 3.06 -2.44
C GLU A 34 -1.08 1.90 -1.50
N ILE A 35 -0.28 1.74 -0.43
CA ILE A 35 -0.51 0.72 0.60
C ILE A 35 -1.89 0.95 1.25
N ILE A 36 -2.13 2.13 1.83
CA ILE A 36 -3.40 2.47 2.48
C ILE A 36 -4.57 2.37 1.49
N GLY A 37 -4.37 2.83 0.25
CA GLY A 37 -5.39 2.77 -0.80
C GLY A 37 -5.74 1.35 -1.23
N ARG A 38 -4.77 0.43 -1.25
CA ARG A 38 -4.97 -0.98 -1.60
C ARG A 38 -5.85 -1.66 -0.55
N PHE A 39 -5.45 -1.61 0.71
CA PHE A 39 -6.22 -2.14 1.83
C PHE A 39 -7.61 -1.50 1.90
N GLY A 40 -7.69 -0.18 1.72
CA GLY A 40 -8.94 0.57 1.78
C GLY A 40 -9.93 0.21 0.68
N ALA A 41 -9.47 0.00 -0.55
CA ALA A 41 -10.32 -0.42 -1.67
C ALA A 41 -10.84 -1.85 -1.49
N GLU A 42 -9.97 -2.77 -1.06
CA GLU A 42 -10.33 -4.17 -0.80
C GLU A 42 -11.37 -4.28 0.33
N TYR A 43 -11.13 -3.59 1.44
CA TYR A 43 -12.05 -3.54 2.57
C TYR A 43 -13.40 -2.91 2.20
N ARG A 44 -13.38 -1.74 1.54
CA ARG A 44 -14.61 -1.04 1.14
C ARG A 44 -15.47 -1.86 0.19
N GLY A 45 -14.86 -2.58 -0.75
CA GLY A 45 -15.59 -3.47 -1.66
C GLY A 45 -16.37 -4.55 -0.92
N ILE A 46 -15.75 -5.18 0.09
CA ILE A 46 -16.40 -6.20 0.91
C ILE A 46 -17.50 -5.59 1.77
N VAL A 47 -17.21 -4.49 2.47
CA VAL A 47 -18.21 -3.85 3.35
C VAL A 47 -19.43 -3.41 2.55
N GLN A 48 -19.24 -2.77 1.39
CA GLN A 48 -20.35 -2.29 0.56
C GLN A 48 -21.30 -3.42 0.16
N TYR A 49 -20.76 -4.58 -0.20
CA TYR A 49 -21.56 -5.77 -0.56
C TYR A 49 -22.42 -6.25 0.62
N TYR A 50 -21.91 -6.17 1.85
CA TYR A 50 -22.59 -6.65 3.05
C TYR A 50 -23.34 -5.57 3.84
N LEU A 51 -23.47 -4.34 3.37
CA LEU A 51 -24.22 -3.29 4.09
C LEU A 51 -25.71 -3.64 4.27
N LEU A 52 -26.28 -4.48 3.40
CA LEU A 52 -27.64 -5.04 3.54
C LEU A 52 -27.73 -6.22 4.51
N ALA A 53 -26.60 -6.70 5.05
CA ALA A 53 -26.61 -7.76 6.05
C ALA A 53 -26.95 -7.20 7.43
N SER A 54 -27.88 -7.85 8.13
CA SER A 54 -28.28 -7.45 9.48
C SER A 54 -27.13 -7.59 10.50
N ASP A 55 -26.18 -8.46 10.22
CA ASP A 55 -25.00 -8.77 11.03
C ASP A 55 -23.69 -8.22 10.44
N VAL A 56 -23.75 -7.11 9.69
CA VAL A 56 -22.57 -6.46 9.08
C VAL A 56 -21.49 -6.06 10.08
N PHE A 57 -21.85 -5.87 11.37
CA PHE A 57 -20.90 -5.64 12.46
C PHE A 57 -19.86 -6.77 12.60
N ARG A 58 -20.16 -7.98 12.12
CA ARG A 58 -19.21 -9.12 12.14
C ARG A 58 -17.98 -8.88 11.27
N LEU A 59 -18.04 -7.92 10.35
CA LEU A 59 -16.88 -7.47 9.58
C LEU A 59 -15.84 -6.72 10.44
N ASP A 60 -16.11 -6.43 11.72
CA ASP A 60 -15.13 -5.85 12.63
C ASP A 60 -13.88 -6.73 12.76
N ARG A 61 -14.04 -8.06 12.76
CA ARG A 61 -12.91 -9.00 12.71
C ARG A 61 -12.03 -8.77 11.47
N LEU A 62 -12.66 -8.64 10.30
CA LEU A 62 -11.93 -8.37 9.05
C LEU A 62 -11.25 -7.00 9.11
N HIS A 63 -11.95 -5.99 9.61
CA HIS A 63 -11.39 -4.64 9.79
C HIS A 63 -10.13 -4.68 10.66
N TRP A 64 -10.19 -5.33 11.82
CA TRP A 64 -9.05 -5.47 12.73
C TRP A 64 -7.87 -6.21 12.09
N VAL A 65 -8.13 -7.33 11.39
CA VAL A 65 -7.07 -8.10 10.69
C VAL A 65 -6.39 -7.24 9.63
N MET A 66 -7.17 -6.56 8.78
CA MET A 66 -6.65 -5.72 7.71
C MET A 66 -5.95 -4.47 8.24
N GLU A 67 -6.49 -3.80 9.27
CA GLU A 67 -5.86 -2.65 9.94
C GLU A 67 -4.48 -3.05 10.46
N THR A 68 -4.42 -4.17 11.19
CA THR A 68 -3.18 -4.66 11.79
C THR A 68 -2.16 -5.04 10.72
N SER A 69 -2.56 -5.75 9.68
CA SER A 69 -1.69 -6.12 8.56
C SER A 69 -1.15 -4.90 7.81
N MET A 70 -2.01 -3.91 7.52
CA MET A 70 -1.64 -2.65 6.88
C MET A 70 -0.61 -1.89 7.71
N LEU A 71 -0.86 -1.71 9.00
CA LEU A 71 0.05 -1.00 9.89
C LEU A 71 1.38 -1.74 10.07
N LYS A 72 1.38 -3.08 10.14
CA LYS A 72 2.61 -3.88 10.14
C LYS A 72 3.40 -3.71 8.85
N THR A 73 2.73 -3.57 7.72
CA THR A 73 3.37 -3.31 6.41
C THR A 73 4.04 -1.95 6.39
N LEU A 74 3.35 -0.90 6.84
CA LEU A 74 3.91 0.45 6.96
C LEU A 74 5.07 0.49 7.96
N ALA A 75 4.93 -0.18 9.11
CA ALA A 75 5.95 -0.28 10.14
C ALA A 75 7.22 -0.95 9.60
N GLY A 76 7.06 -2.08 8.90
CA GLY A 76 8.16 -2.79 8.25
C GLY A 76 8.85 -1.96 7.16
N LYS A 77 8.10 -1.14 6.41
CA LYS A 77 8.64 -0.24 5.38
C LYS A 77 9.47 0.89 6.00
N HIS A 78 8.95 1.55 7.03
CA HIS A 78 9.59 2.72 7.65
C HIS A 78 10.56 2.36 8.78
N ARG A 79 10.83 1.07 9.03
CA ARG A 79 11.62 0.57 10.17
C ARG A 79 11.13 1.19 11.49
N SER A 80 9.82 1.20 11.67
CA SER A 80 9.15 1.84 12.81
C SER A 80 8.19 0.86 13.49
N THR A 81 7.46 1.33 14.50
CA THR A 81 6.47 0.53 15.22
C THR A 81 5.07 0.70 14.62
N VAL A 82 4.21 -0.30 14.83
CA VAL A 82 2.79 -0.27 14.46
C VAL A 82 2.11 0.95 15.09
N SER A 83 2.38 1.25 16.36
CA SER A 83 1.81 2.39 17.07
C SER A 83 2.24 3.73 16.49
N ALA A 84 3.52 3.87 16.09
CA ALA A 84 4.00 5.08 15.42
C ALA A 84 3.29 5.30 14.07
N MET A 85 3.16 4.25 13.26
CA MET A 85 2.42 4.33 11.99
C MET A 85 0.93 4.60 12.21
N SER A 86 0.34 4.01 13.25
CA SER A 86 -1.06 4.26 13.62
C SER A 86 -1.29 5.74 13.92
N ARG A 87 -0.45 6.35 14.77
CA ARG A 87 -0.53 7.79 15.06
C ARG A 87 -0.30 8.64 13.83
N ARG A 88 0.70 8.32 13.01
CA ARG A 88 1.07 9.09 11.81
C ARG A 88 -0.05 9.22 10.78
N TYR A 89 -0.77 8.13 10.51
CA TYR A 89 -1.80 8.11 9.47
C TYR A 89 -3.23 8.19 10.02
N ARG A 90 -3.42 8.26 11.35
CA ARG A 90 -4.75 8.39 11.95
C ARG A 90 -5.40 9.68 11.46
N ALA A 91 -6.63 9.54 10.99
CA ALA A 91 -7.49 10.66 10.61
C ALA A 91 -8.92 10.40 11.11
N ARG A 92 -9.74 11.45 11.07
CA ARG A 92 -11.19 11.34 11.27
C ARG A 92 -11.87 11.82 10.00
N ILE A 93 -12.99 11.19 9.68
CA ILE A 93 -13.86 11.66 8.62
C ILE A 93 -15.27 11.84 9.16
N ASP A 94 -15.95 12.86 8.66
CA ASP A 94 -17.35 13.06 8.97
C ASP A 94 -18.20 12.07 8.17
N THR A 95 -19.07 11.39 8.89
CA THR A 95 -20.10 10.53 8.33
C THR A 95 -21.46 11.06 8.78
N PRO A 96 -22.58 10.69 8.13
CA PRO A 96 -23.91 11.05 8.61
C PRO A 96 -24.21 10.60 10.05
N TYR A 97 -23.38 9.74 10.63
CA TYR A 97 -23.49 9.21 11.99
C TYR A 97 -22.42 9.78 12.94
N GLY A 98 -21.72 10.84 12.54
CA GLY A 98 -20.65 11.48 13.30
C GLY A 98 -19.23 11.12 12.85
N PRO A 99 -18.20 11.65 13.54
CA PRO A 99 -16.81 11.55 13.12
C PRO A 99 -16.23 10.15 13.39
N TYR A 100 -15.85 9.46 12.32
CA TYR A 100 -15.35 8.09 12.35
C TYR A 100 -13.83 8.01 12.18
N LYS A 101 -13.17 7.10 12.91
CA LYS A 101 -11.72 6.85 12.79
C LYS A 101 -11.42 6.20 11.43
N CYS A 102 -10.38 6.70 10.76
CA CYS A 102 -9.82 6.06 9.58
C CYS A 102 -8.29 6.24 9.55
N PHE A 103 -7.64 5.65 8.56
CA PHE A 103 -6.25 5.92 8.23
C PHE A 103 -6.16 6.55 6.86
N GLN A 104 -5.43 7.66 6.75
CA GLN A 104 -5.34 8.47 5.55
C GLN A 104 -3.88 8.76 5.18
N ALA A 105 -3.56 8.66 3.90
CA ALA A 105 -2.35 9.21 3.33
C ALA A 105 -2.67 10.08 2.11
N THR A 106 -2.00 11.23 2.04
CA THR A 106 -2.19 12.23 0.99
C THR A 106 -0.91 12.40 0.20
N THR A 107 -1.03 12.50 -1.12
CA THR A 107 0.07 12.91 -2.02
C THR A 107 -0.33 14.23 -2.66
N THR A 108 0.40 15.29 -2.32
CA THR A 108 0.24 16.61 -2.93
C THR A 108 0.69 16.60 -4.38
N ARG A 109 0.05 17.40 -5.21
CA ARG A 109 0.36 17.56 -6.63
C ARG A 109 0.34 19.06 -6.95
N PRO A 110 1.43 19.64 -7.47
CA PRO A 110 1.43 21.04 -7.87
C PRO A 110 0.30 21.31 -8.88
N GLY A 111 -0.54 22.30 -8.59
CA GLY A 111 -1.65 22.71 -9.46
C GLY A 111 -2.80 21.68 -9.62
N ARG A 112 -2.84 20.59 -8.84
CA ARG A 112 -3.91 19.58 -8.93
C ARG A 112 -4.43 19.18 -7.55
N LYS A 113 -5.67 18.70 -7.50
CA LYS A 113 -6.26 18.15 -6.27
C LYS A 113 -5.35 17.05 -5.69
N PRO A 114 -5.02 17.11 -4.39
CA PRO A 114 -4.23 16.08 -3.73
C PRO A 114 -4.88 14.70 -3.88
N LEU A 115 -4.07 13.66 -4.09
CA LEU A 115 -4.58 12.31 -4.06
C LEU A 115 -4.66 11.81 -2.63
N VAL A 116 -5.86 11.47 -2.20
CA VAL A 116 -6.12 10.95 -0.85
C VAL A 116 -6.47 9.47 -0.95
N ALA A 117 -5.79 8.65 -0.15
CA ALA A 117 -6.15 7.24 0.05
C ALA A 117 -6.58 7.02 1.49
N ARG A 118 -7.63 6.21 1.68
CA ARG A 118 -8.22 5.94 3.00
C ARG A 118 -8.48 4.46 3.21
N PHE A 119 -8.17 3.97 4.42
CA PHE A 119 -8.62 2.69 4.97
C PHE A 119 -9.54 2.94 6.18
N GLY A 120 -10.61 2.14 6.31
CA GLY A 120 -11.66 2.37 7.30
C GLY A 120 -12.60 3.50 6.90
N GLY A 121 -13.21 4.17 7.90
CA GLY A 121 -14.15 5.27 7.64
C GLY A 121 -15.49 4.81 7.05
N VAL A 122 -15.79 3.52 7.04
CA VAL A 122 -17.11 3.01 6.63
C VAL A 122 -17.77 2.45 7.88
N PRO A 123 -18.87 3.07 8.36
CA PRO A 123 -19.61 2.53 9.49
C PRO A 123 -20.15 1.14 9.16
N LEU A 124 -19.85 0.15 10.00
CA LEU A 124 -20.41 -1.19 9.91
C LEU A 124 -21.83 -1.22 10.48
N ARG A 125 -22.73 -0.47 9.84
CA ARG A 125 -24.14 -0.36 10.23
C ARG A 125 -25.01 -0.90 9.10
N HIS A 126 -25.99 -1.70 9.48
CA HIS A 126 -26.97 -2.23 8.54
C HIS A 126 -27.71 -1.06 7.88
N ASN A 127 -27.71 -1.02 6.56
CA ASN A 127 -28.34 0.04 5.78
C ASN A 127 -29.24 -0.59 4.72
N ARG A 128 -30.55 -0.63 4.99
CA ARG A 128 -31.57 -1.19 4.08
C ARG A 128 -31.70 -0.48 2.74
N LYS A 129 -31.18 0.76 2.62
CA LYS A 129 -31.16 1.55 1.39
C LYS A 129 -29.81 1.43 0.65
N ALA A 130 -28.89 0.58 1.13
CA ALA A 130 -27.62 0.39 0.48
C ALA A 130 -27.85 -0.24 -0.90
N LEU A 131 -27.50 0.49 -1.94
CA LEU A 131 -27.37 -0.08 -3.27
C LEU A 131 -26.16 -1.01 -3.26
N ILE A 132 -26.40 -2.31 -3.44
CA ILE A 132 -25.34 -3.22 -3.87
C ILE A 132 -25.01 -2.80 -5.29
N VAL A 133 -24.00 -1.94 -5.42
CA VAL A 133 -23.35 -1.77 -6.71
C VAL A 133 -22.56 -3.04 -6.91
N ASP A 134 -23.17 -4.02 -7.59
CA ASP A 134 -22.44 -5.17 -8.09
C ASP A 134 -21.48 -4.63 -9.15
N LYS A 135 -20.31 -4.18 -8.68
CA LYS A 135 -19.16 -3.96 -9.54
C LYS A 135 -18.64 -5.35 -9.87
N SER A 136 -19.44 -6.15 -10.57
CA SER A 136 -18.99 -7.35 -11.24
C SER A 136 -17.76 -6.93 -12.02
N ALA A 137 -16.60 -7.46 -11.62
CA ALA A 137 -15.37 -7.38 -12.39
C ALA A 137 -15.04 -6.01 -13.02
N LEU A 138 -15.02 -4.92 -12.25
CA LEU A 138 -13.90 -4.00 -12.49
C LEU A 138 -12.66 -4.79 -12.10
N ALA A 139 -12.13 -5.55 -13.07
CA ALA A 139 -10.81 -6.15 -13.00
C ALA A 139 -9.95 -5.14 -12.25
N PRO A 140 -9.33 -5.52 -11.11
CA PRO A 140 -8.64 -4.57 -10.25
C PRO A 140 -7.81 -3.70 -11.19
N PRO A 141 -8.10 -2.38 -11.29
CA PRO A 141 -7.76 -1.58 -12.47
C PRO A 141 -6.35 -1.94 -12.84
N VAL A 142 -6.11 -2.50 -14.04
CA VAL A 142 -4.82 -3.14 -14.42
C VAL A 142 -3.72 -2.24 -13.93
N ARG A 143 -3.20 -2.57 -12.74
CA ARG A 143 -2.56 -1.56 -11.92
C ARG A 143 -1.16 -1.54 -12.48
N ARG A 144 -0.84 -0.48 -13.24
CA ARG A 144 0.53 -0.29 -13.77
C ARG A 144 1.48 -0.65 -12.64
N LYS A 145 2.27 -1.70 -12.86
CA LYS A 145 3.26 -2.14 -11.88
C LYS A 145 4.05 -0.91 -11.48
N GLU A 146 4.33 -0.74 -10.20
CA GLU A 146 5.00 0.45 -9.68
C GLU A 146 6.25 0.83 -10.48
N LEU A 147 6.98 -0.17 -10.98
CA LEU A 147 8.08 0.01 -11.92
C LEU A 147 7.69 0.76 -13.20
N VAL A 148 6.59 0.36 -13.84
CA VAL A 148 6.06 1.02 -15.06
C VAL A 148 5.69 2.47 -14.77
N SER A 149 5.05 2.74 -13.64
CA SER A 149 4.70 4.12 -13.26
C SER A 149 5.95 4.97 -12.98
N ARG A 150 7.00 4.40 -12.39
CA ARG A 150 8.28 5.09 -12.16
C ARG A 150 9.04 5.31 -13.47
N LEU A 151 9.05 4.33 -14.35
CA LEU A 151 9.66 4.42 -15.68
C LEU A 151 8.99 5.52 -16.51
N LEU A 152 7.65 5.54 -16.54
CA LEU A 152 6.86 6.57 -17.23
C LEU A 152 6.97 7.96 -16.59
N ALA A 153 7.43 8.07 -15.33
CA ALA A 153 7.74 9.38 -14.75
C ALA A 153 8.98 10.00 -15.39
N GLY A 154 9.78 9.22 -16.12
CA GLY A 154 10.91 9.69 -16.92
C GLY A 154 11.98 10.40 -16.10
N ARG A 155 12.19 9.99 -14.84
CA ARG A 155 13.12 10.63 -13.91
C ARG A 155 14.05 9.62 -13.28
N CYS A 156 15.34 9.95 -13.28
CA CYS A 156 16.37 9.19 -12.61
C CYS A 156 16.18 9.25 -11.09
N GLU A 157 16.14 8.08 -10.43
CA GLU A 157 15.98 7.98 -8.97
C GLU A 157 17.27 8.32 -8.19
N LEU A 158 18.38 8.59 -8.88
CA LEU A 158 19.67 8.99 -8.28
C LEU A 158 19.96 10.49 -8.43
N CYS A 159 19.84 11.03 -9.64
CA CYS A 159 20.19 12.42 -9.94
C CYS A 159 19.01 13.30 -10.38
N ASN A 160 17.79 12.75 -10.48
CA ASN A 160 16.60 13.41 -11.04
C ASN A 160 16.70 13.84 -12.52
N GLY A 161 17.76 13.49 -13.24
CA GLY A 161 17.87 13.72 -14.69
C GLY A 161 16.80 12.98 -15.50
N HIS A 162 16.62 13.40 -16.75
CA HIS A 162 15.56 12.92 -17.65
C HIS A 162 16.08 12.18 -18.88
N ASP A 163 17.40 12.14 -19.07
CA ASP A 163 18.03 11.62 -20.28
C ASP A 163 18.08 10.09 -20.27
N GLU A 164 17.60 9.47 -21.36
CA GLU A 164 17.70 8.04 -21.65
C GLU A 164 17.46 7.13 -20.42
N ILE A 165 16.23 7.19 -19.91
CA ILE A 165 15.84 6.49 -18.68
C ILE A 165 15.73 4.98 -18.91
N THR A 166 16.47 4.21 -18.12
CA THR A 166 16.49 2.74 -18.13
C THR A 166 16.23 2.16 -16.74
N VAL A 167 15.95 0.86 -16.66
CA VAL A 167 15.74 0.15 -15.40
C VAL A 167 16.97 -0.68 -15.07
N HIS A 168 17.67 -0.34 -14.00
CA HIS A 168 18.66 -1.20 -13.37
C HIS A 168 17.97 -2.22 -12.44
N HIS A 169 18.30 -3.50 -12.57
CA HIS A 169 17.75 -4.58 -11.75
C HIS A 169 18.85 -5.43 -11.10
N VAL A 170 18.68 -5.77 -9.83
CA VAL A 170 19.57 -6.65 -9.06
C VAL A 170 18.88 -7.96 -8.68
N ALA A 171 19.63 -9.06 -8.66
CA ALA A 171 19.09 -10.38 -8.34
C ALA A 171 18.51 -10.46 -6.91
N LYS A 172 19.30 -10.04 -5.90
CA LYS A 172 18.88 -10.01 -4.49
C LYS A 172 19.37 -8.74 -3.81
N LEU A 173 18.56 -8.22 -2.87
CA LEU A 173 18.94 -7.07 -2.05
C LEU A 173 20.01 -7.42 -1.01
N ALA A 174 20.07 -8.68 -0.57
CA ALA A 174 21.07 -9.16 0.40
C ALA A 174 22.50 -9.07 -0.17
N ASP A 175 22.65 -9.30 -1.48
CA ASP A 175 23.93 -9.22 -2.17
C ASP A 175 24.50 -7.78 -2.16
N LEU A 176 23.63 -6.77 -2.00
CA LEU A 176 24.04 -5.37 -1.88
C LEU A 176 24.52 -5.01 -0.48
N SER A 177 23.97 -5.64 0.57
CA SER A 177 24.39 -5.40 1.96
C SER A 177 25.75 -6.01 2.31
N GLY A 178 26.25 -6.96 1.50
CA GLY A 178 27.58 -7.56 1.67
C GLY A 178 28.73 -6.75 1.05
N ARG A 179 28.44 -5.63 0.37
CA ARG A 179 29.48 -4.79 -0.26
C ARG A 179 30.29 -4.02 0.80
N ARG A 180 31.59 -3.84 0.55
CA ARG A 180 32.51 -3.09 1.43
C ARG A 180 32.01 -1.65 1.60
N GLN A 181 32.07 -1.14 2.83
CA GLN A 181 31.69 0.24 3.12
C GLN A 181 32.83 1.21 2.73
N PRO A 182 32.50 2.46 2.34
CA PRO A 182 31.16 3.03 2.25
C PRO A 182 30.38 2.51 1.03
N HIS A 183 29.09 2.26 1.21
CA HIS A 183 28.25 1.82 0.09
C HIS A 183 28.13 2.94 -0.96
N PRO A 184 28.25 2.61 -2.26
CA PRO A 184 27.92 3.54 -3.33
C PRO A 184 26.51 4.11 -3.15
N HIS A 185 26.30 5.35 -3.59
CA HIS A 185 25.02 6.05 -3.42
C HIS A 185 23.82 5.22 -3.90
N TRP A 186 23.95 4.55 -5.04
CA TRP A 186 22.89 3.71 -5.61
C TRP A 186 22.53 2.50 -4.73
N VAL A 187 23.53 1.86 -4.09
CA VAL A 187 23.33 0.76 -3.14
C VAL A 187 22.55 1.26 -1.93
N THR A 188 22.94 2.42 -1.39
CA THR A 188 22.25 3.07 -0.27
C THR A 188 20.79 3.36 -0.59
N VAL A 189 20.52 3.89 -1.79
CA VAL A 189 19.16 4.16 -2.26
C VAL A 189 18.34 2.88 -2.40
N MET A 190 18.89 1.81 -3.00
CA MET A 190 18.18 0.52 -3.15
C MET A 190 17.91 -0.16 -1.80
N LEU A 191 18.87 -0.14 -0.87
CA LEU A 191 18.72 -0.70 0.48
C LEU A 191 17.72 0.10 1.33
N ARG A 192 17.69 1.43 1.19
CA ARG A 192 16.69 2.30 1.83
C ARG A 192 15.29 2.03 1.29
N LYS A 193 15.15 1.95 -0.04
CA LYS A 193 13.86 1.70 -0.71
C LYS A 193 13.39 0.25 -0.59
N ARG A 194 14.30 -0.69 -0.31
CA ARG A 194 14.07 -2.14 -0.33
C ARG A 194 13.45 -2.61 -1.65
N ARG A 195 13.98 -2.11 -2.77
CA ARG A 195 13.51 -2.45 -4.13
C ARG A 195 14.65 -3.02 -4.95
N LYS A 196 14.38 -4.12 -5.67
CA LYS A 196 15.35 -4.76 -6.59
C LYS A 196 15.53 -4.01 -7.91
N THR A 197 14.81 -2.92 -8.13
CA THR A 197 14.80 -2.15 -9.39
C THR A 197 14.99 -0.67 -9.09
N LEU A 198 15.84 -0.02 -9.88
CA LEU A 198 16.11 1.41 -9.82
C LEU A 198 15.93 1.99 -11.23
N VAL A 199 15.15 3.07 -11.35
CA VAL A 199 15.00 3.80 -12.63
C VAL A 199 16.11 4.85 -12.70
N VAL A 200 16.98 4.80 -13.71
CA VAL A 200 18.21 5.62 -13.81
C VAL A 200 18.41 6.15 -15.22
N CYS A 201 19.05 7.32 -15.36
CA CYS A 201 19.54 7.82 -16.65
C CYS A 201 20.74 7.00 -17.13
N ARG A 202 21.13 7.17 -18.40
CA ARG A 202 22.30 6.50 -18.99
C ARG A 202 23.58 6.68 -18.17
N ASP A 203 23.91 7.90 -17.74
CA ASP A 203 25.14 8.16 -16.96
C ASP A 203 25.13 7.43 -15.63
N CYS A 204 24.02 7.49 -14.91
CA CYS A 204 23.83 6.77 -13.66
C CYS A 204 23.86 5.25 -13.87
N HIS A 205 23.33 4.75 -14.99
CA HIS A 205 23.40 3.33 -15.33
C HIS A 205 24.84 2.89 -15.61
N HIS A 206 25.60 3.68 -16.36
CA HIS A 206 27.03 3.43 -16.57
C HIS A 206 27.82 3.46 -15.27
N LEU A 207 27.57 4.44 -14.38
CA LEU A 207 28.22 4.49 -13.07
C LEU A 207 27.95 3.23 -12.24
N ILE A 208 26.73 2.67 -12.29
CA ILE A 208 26.44 1.42 -11.56
C ILE A 208 27.27 0.22 -12.07
N HIS A 209 27.56 0.18 -13.38
CA HIS A 209 28.32 -0.92 -14.00
C HIS A 209 29.84 -0.69 -14.02
N HIS A 210 30.29 0.57 -14.05
CA HIS A 210 31.70 0.94 -14.25
C HIS A 210 32.35 1.66 -13.04
N GLY A 211 31.60 2.03 -12.00
CA GLY A 211 32.12 2.85 -10.90
C GLY A 211 31.38 2.70 -9.57
N GLY A 212 31.93 1.87 -8.69
CA GLY A 212 31.56 1.76 -7.28
C GLY A 212 32.15 0.54 -6.62
#